data_AF-A0A968HI07-F1
#
_entry.id   AF-A0A968HI07-F1
#
_cell.length_a   1.000
_cell.length_b   1.000
_cell.length_c   1.000
_cell.angle_alpha   90.00
_cell.angle_beta   90.00
_cell.angle_gamma   90.00
#
_symmetry.space_group_name_H-M   'P 1'
#
loop_
_entity.id
_entity.type
_entity.pdbx_description
1 polymer ?
#
loop_
_entity_poly.entity_id
_entity_poly.type
_entity_poly.pdbx_seq_one_letter_code
_entity_poly.pdbx_strand_id
1 'polypeptide(L)' 'LDLQELEFLNSSGISMLSMFVVKVRNQGDAQLTLQGSNKVFWQTKSLRNLQRLMPALNLVYSH' A
#
# COMPACT_ATOMS: atom_id res chain seq x y z
N LEU A 1 -1.68 3.79 7.08
CA LEU A 1 -0.92 2.55 7.35
C LEU A 1 0.55 2.85 7.11
N ASP A 2 1.37 2.67 8.13
CA ASP A 2 2.82 2.85 8.04
C ASP A 2 3.49 1.51 7.70
N LEU A 3 4.29 1.51 6.63
CA LEU A 3 5.03 0.36 6.12
C LEU A 3 6.52 0.66 6.00
N GLN A 4 7.00 1.82 6.47
CA GLN A 4 8.36 2.30 6.22
C GLN A 4 9.45 1.31 6.70
N GLU A 5 9.20 0.62 7.81
CA GLU A 5 10.12 -0.38 8.39
C GLU A 5 9.88 -1.81 7.88
N LEU A 6 8.91 -2.02 6.99
CA LEU A 6 8.60 -3.33 6.43
C LEU A 6 9.54 -3.68 5.28
N GLU A 7 10.70 -4.23 5.61
CA GLU A 7 11.78 -4.48 4.64
C GLU A 7 11.44 -5.57 3.61
N PHE A 8 10.74 -6.63 4.03
CA PHE A 8 10.42 -7.77 3.18
C PHE A 8 8.94 -8.11 3.17
N LEU A 9 8.45 -8.47 1.99
CA LEU A 9 7.12 -9.02 1.79
C LEU A 9 7.17 -10.07 0.69
N ASN A 10 6.57 -11.22 0.93
CA ASN A 10 6.40 -12.27 -0.06
C ASN A 10 5.09 -12.09 -0.83
N SER A 11 4.80 -13.03 -1.74
CA SER A 11 3.59 -13.01 -2.56
C SER A 11 2.31 -12.98 -1.73
N SER A 12 2.20 -13.80 -0.68
CA SER A 12 0.98 -13.88 0.14
C SER A 12 0.73 -12.58 0.91
N GLY A 13 1.76 -11.93 1.42
CA GLY A 13 1.59 -10.65 2.11
C GLY A 13 1.22 -9.49 1.15
N ILE A 14 1.72 -9.48 -0.09
CA ILE A 14 1.26 -8.53 -1.12
C ILE A 14 -0.22 -8.78 -1.47
N SER A 15 -0.64 -10.05 -1.56
CA SER A 15 -2.05 -10.41 -1.75
C SER A 15 -2.91 -9.93 -0.57
N MET A 16 -2.43 -10.08 0.67
CA MET A 16 -3.13 -9.58 1.85
C MET A 16 -3.29 -8.06 1.83
N LEU A 17 -2.23 -7.30 1.51
CA LEU A 17 -2.31 -5.84 1.36
C LEU A 17 -3.30 -5.43 0.26
N SER A 18 -3.30 -6.15 -0.87
CA SER A 18 -4.24 -5.90 -1.98
C SER A 18 -5.68 -6.11 -1.54
N MET A 19 -5.96 -7.20 -0.81
CA MET A 19 -7.30 -7.47 -0.26
C MET A 19 -7.71 -6.44 0.80
N PHE A 20 -6.77 -5.98 1.63
CA PHE A 20 -7.03 -4.91 2.59
C PHE A 20 -7.47 -3.62 1.89
N VAL A 21 -6.74 -3.17 0.86
CA VAL A 21 -7.09 -1.97 0.09
C VAL A 21 -8.47 -2.09 -0.55
N VAL A 22 -8.81 -3.24 -1.13
CA VAL A 22 -10.14 -3.49 -1.71
C VAL A 22 -11.24 -3.40 -0.65
N LYS A 23 -11.02 -3.99 0.53
CA LYS A 23 -12.00 -3.94 1.63
C LYS A 23 -12.22 -2.52 2.13
N VAL A 24 -11.15 -1.74 2.32
CA VAL A 24 -11.24 -0.33 2.73
C VAL A 24 -12.01 0.49 1.69
N ARG A 25 -11.67 0.36 0.41
CA ARG A 25 -12.40 1.04 -0.68
C ARG A 25 -13.89 0.72 -0.67
N ASN A 26 -14.25 -0.54 -0.45
CA ASN A 26 -15.64 -0.98 -0.45
C ASN A 26 -16.46 -0.45 0.74
N GLN A 27 -15.83 0.17 1.75
CA GLN A 27 -16.53 0.88 2.82
C GLN A 27 -17.05 2.27 2.40
N GLY A 28 -16.72 2.75 1.19
CA GLY A 28 -17.31 3.95 0.59
C GLY A 28 -16.60 5.25 0.96
N ASP A 29 -16.47 5.55 2.26
CA ASP A 29 -16.00 6.85 2.75
C ASP A 29 -14.63 6.81 3.44
N ALA A 30 -13.93 5.68 3.37
CA ALA A 30 -12.64 5.52 4.01
C ALA A 30 -11.50 6.15 3.20
N GLN A 31 -10.78 7.09 3.81
CA GLN A 31 -9.51 7.59 3.27
C GLN A 31 -8.36 6.71 3.73
N LEU A 32 -7.51 6.30 2.79
CA LEU A 32 -6.34 5.48 3.09
C LEU A 32 -5.07 6.18 2.62
N THR A 33 -4.18 6.45 3.57
CA THR A 33 -2.79 6.85 3.29
C THR A 33 -1.86 5.70 3.61
N LEU A 34 -1.03 5.30 2.64
CA LEU A 34 0.08 4.38 2.82
C LEU A 34 1.38 5.18 2.91
N GLN A 35 2.18 4.90 3.95
CA GLN A 35 3.50 5.50 4.13
C GLN A 35 4.54 4.42 3.84
N GLY A 36 5.30 4.59 2.76
CA GLY A 36 6.39 3.70 2.37
C GLY A 36 7.74 4.37 2.48
N SER A 37 8.80 3.60 2.28
CA SER A 37 10.18 4.06 2.20
C SER A 37 10.70 3.91 0.78
N ASN A 38 11.37 4.94 0.26
CA ASN A 38 12.05 4.88 -1.04
C ASN A 38 13.29 3.97 -1.02
N LYS A 39 13.78 3.58 0.17
CA LYS A 39 14.91 2.65 0.33
C LYS A 39 14.50 1.20 0.05
N VAL A 40 13.22 0.87 0.17
CA VAL A 40 12.72 -0.50 0.03
C VAL A 40 12.11 -0.70 -1.36
N PHE A 41 12.82 -1.44 -2.22
CA PHE A 41 12.47 -1.56 -3.64
C PHE A 41 11.06 -2.11 -3.91
N TRP A 42 10.61 -3.10 -3.13
CA TRP A 42 9.26 -3.63 -3.32
C TRP A 42 8.21 -2.58 -3.00
N GLN A 43 8.47 -1.65 -2.07
CA GLN A 43 7.51 -0.62 -1.69
C GLN A 43 7.27 0.37 -2.83
N THR A 44 8.34 0.83 -3.48
CA THR A 44 8.24 1.79 -4.60
C THR A 44 7.51 1.23 -5.82
N LYS A 45 7.60 -0.10 -6.03
CA LYS A 45 6.91 -0.80 -7.12
C LYS A 45 5.51 -1.27 -6.74
N SER A 46 5.39 -2.07 -5.69
CA SER A 46 4.15 -2.77 -5.34
C SER A 46 3.11 -1.85 -4.72
N LEU A 47 3.49 -0.88 -3.88
CA LEU A 47 2.50 0.03 -3.27
C LEU A 47 1.85 0.93 -4.32
N ARG A 48 2.61 1.34 -5.34
CA ARG A 48 2.05 2.10 -6.49
C ARG A 48 0.97 1.30 -7.23
N ASN A 49 1.13 -0.02 -7.34
CA ASN A 49 0.11 -0.86 -7.98
C ASN A 49 -1.21 -0.90 -7.21
N LEU A 50 -1.19 -0.66 -5.89
CA LEU A 50 -2.41 -0.64 -5.06
C LEU A 50 -3.32 0.55 -5.41
N GLN A 51 -2.78 1.64 -5.96
CA GLN A 51 -3.59 2.76 -6.45
C GLN A 51 -4.51 2.36 -7.62
N ARG A 52 -4.19 1.29 -8.36
CA ARG A 52 -5.11 0.74 -9.38
C ARG A 52 -6.35 0.10 -8.75
N LEU A 53 -6.20 -0.43 -7.53
CA LEU A 53 -7.31 -1.04 -6.79
C LEU A 53 -8.15 0.04 -6.08
N MET A 54 -7.53 1.13 -5.63
CA MET A 54 -8.20 2.27 -5.01
C MET A 54 -7.55 3.58 -5.51
N PRO A 55 -8.11 4.22 -6.56
CA PRO A 55 -7.53 5.44 -7.15
C PRO A 55 -7.38 6.62 -6.17
N ALA A 56 -8.23 6.68 -5.15
CA ALA A 56 -8.18 7.69 -4.09
C ALA A 56 -7.13 7.40 -3.00
N LEU A 57 -6.38 6.30 -3.08
CA LEU A 57 -5.33 5.95 -2.13
C LEU A 57 -4.18 6.95 -2.23
N ASN A 58 -3.89 7.61 -1.10
CA ASN A 58 -2.73 8.49 -0.98
C ASN A 58 -1.49 7.67 -0.65
N LEU A 59 -0.40 7.91 -1.36
CA LEU A 59 0.85 7.18 -1.20
C LEU A 59 1.98 8.18 -0.99
N VAL A 60 2.56 8.15 0.20
CA VAL A 60 3.69 9.01 0.58
C VAL A 60 4.92 8.15 0.80
N TYR A 61 6.08 8.70 0.46
CA TYR A 61 7.36 8.03 0.65
C TYR A 61 8.30 8.86 1.50
N SER A 62 8.98 8.22 2.44
CA SER A 62 10.10 8.79 3.17
C SER A 62 11.44 8.41 2.53
N HIS A 63 12.49 9.11 2.97
CA HIS A 63 13.88 8.90 2.53
C HIS A 63 14.58 7.79 3.28
#